data_AF-A0A2P6QRV4-F1
#
_entry.id   AF-A0A2P6QRV4-F1
#
_cell.length_a   1.000
_cell.length_b   1.000
_cell.length_c   1.000
_cell.angle_alpha   90.00
_cell.angle_beta   90.00
_cell.angle_gamma   90.00
#
_symmetry.space_group_name_H-M   'P 1'
#
loop_
_entity.id
_entity.type
_entity.pdbx_description
1 polymer ?
#
loop_
_entity_poly.entity_id
_entity_poly.type
_entity_poly.pdbx_seq_one_letter_code
_entity_poly.pdbx_strand_id
1 'polypeptide(L)'
;MSYYQVDEELVGLVDSPPHCYEKKWNHRMYRYFKESTGGHLHLIDIYSPCPTKFEVLEMGRDYSGWFVKYHVDLDPLCTAYPCFLSEQFVVLFLAQDENEGESSSLLLLLLLQSSLIILRVRPPNLLS
;
A
#
# COMPACT_ATOMS: atom_id res chain seq x y z
N MET A 1 -8.69 14.02 -5.72
CA MET A 1 -9.71 13.23 -4.96
C MET A 1 -10.43 14.16 -3.99
N SER A 2 -11.58 13.76 -3.44
CA SER A 2 -12.29 14.51 -2.40
C SER A 2 -12.50 13.63 -1.17
N TYR A 3 -12.48 14.23 0.02
CA TYR A 3 -12.87 13.56 1.25
C TYR A 3 -14.01 14.34 1.92
N TYR A 4 -14.80 13.64 2.73
CA TYR A 4 -15.91 14.25 3.47
C TYR A 4 -15.64 14.10 4.97
N GLN A 5 -15.52 15.23 5.65
CA GLN A 5 -15.37 15.25 7.10
C GLN A 5 -16.76 15.28 7.72
N VAL A 6 -17.18 14.15 8.30
CA VAL A 6 -18.55 13.95 8.78
C VAL A 6 -18.91 14.94 9.89
N ASP A 7 -18.00 15.16 10.84
CA ASP A 7 -18.27 16.02 12.01
C ASP A 7 -18.41 17.50 11.65
N GLU A 8 -17.73 17.95 10.59
CA GLU A 8 -17.77 19.33 10.13
C GLU A 8 -18.73 19.53 8.94
N GLU A 9 -19.26 18.43 8.39
CA GLU A 9 -20.06 18.39 7.15
C GLU A 9 -19.39 19.10 5.95
N LEU A 10 -18.05 19.03 5.88
CA LEU A 10 -17.25 19.70 4.86
C LEU A 10 -16.67 18.72 3.85
N VAL A 11 -16.66 19.14 2.59
CA VAL A 11 -15.95 18.46 1.50
C VAL A 11 -14.57 19.10 1.34
N GLY A 12 -13.53 18.34 1.64
CA GLY A 12 -12.15 18.71 1.37
C GLY A 12 -11.68 18.17 0.02
N LEU A 13 -10.72 18.85 -0.59
CA LEU A 13 -10.01 18.36 -1.76
C LEU A 13 -8.63 17.90 -1.34
N VAL A 14 -8.21 16.76 -1.89
CA VAL A 14 -6.85 16.26 -1.75
C VAL A 14 -6.33 15.91 -3.13
N ASP A 15 -5.05 16.17 -3.36
CA ASP A 15 -4.42 15.79 -4.61
C ASP A 15 -4.54 14.29 -4.84
N SER A 16 -4.69 13.94 -6.11
CA SER A 16 -4.69 12.53 -6.48
C SER A 16 -3.34 11.92 -6.14
N PRO A 17 -3.29 10.62 -5.79
CA PRO A 17 -2.03 9.97 -5.51
C PRO A 17 -1.03 10.10 -6.68
N PRO A 18 0.28 10.11 -6.40
CA PRO A 18 1.32 10.06 -7.42
C PRO A 18 1.05 8.96 -8.45
N HIS A 19 1.45 9.19 -9.70
CA HIS A 19 1.32 8.26 -10.82
C HIS A 19 -0.12 7.86 -11.23
N CYS A 20 -1.16 8.41 -10.59
CA CYS A 20 -2.56 8.16 -10.95
C CYS A 20 -2.91 8.67 -12.37
N TYR A 21 -2.13 9.61 -12.92
CA TYR A 21 -2.30 10.14 -14.28
C TYR A 21 -1.39 9.47 -15.32
N GLU A 22 -0.24 8.95 -14.91
CA GLU A 22 0.75 8.32 -15.78
C GLU A 22 0.40 6.86 -16.09
N LYS A 23 -0.08 6.13 -15.08
CA LYS A 23 -0.54 4.76 -15.24
C LYS A 23 -1.99 4.81 -15.74
N LYS A 24 -2.21 4.53 -17.02
CA LYS A 24 -3.56 4.46 -17.61
C LYS A 24 -4.46 3.63 -16.68
N TRP A 25 -5.51 4.24 -16.13
CA TRP A 25 -6.46 3.62 -15.20
C TRP A 25 -6.93 2.23 -15.64
N ASN A 26 -7.02 2.03 -16.95
CA ASN A 26 -7.40 0.80 -17.63
C ASN A 26 -6.56 -0.42 -17.22
N HIS A 27 -5.36 -0.24 -16.67
CA HIS A 27 -4.49 -1.32 -16.22
C HIS A 27 -4.48 -1.52 -14.70
N ARG A 28 -5.21 -0.72 -13.92
CA ARG A 28 -5.30 -0.96 -12.48
C ARG A 28 -6.20 -2.15 -12.21
N MET A 29 -5.62 -3.19 -11.60
CA MET A 29 -6.34 -4.41 -11.24
C MET A 29 -7.01 -4.28 -9.88
N TYR A 30 -6.26 -3.84 -8.88
CA TYR A 30 -6.73 -3.77 -7.50
C TYR A 30 -6.39 -2.42 -6.87
N ARG A 31 -7.27 -1.98 -5.97
CA ARG A 31 -7.08 -0.81 -5.12
C ARG A 31 -7.48 -1.18 -3.70
N TYR A 32 -6.56 -0.99 -2.76
CA TYR A 32 -6.79 -1.22 -1.34
C TYR A 32 -6.67 0.10 -0.59
N PHE A 33 -7.74 0.46 0.11
CA PHE A 33 -7.74 1.54 1.10
C PHE A 33 -7.83 0.94 2.49
N LYS A 34 -6.94 1.37 3.39
CA LYS A 34 -6.96 0.88 4.75
C LYS A 34 -6.43 1.89 5.74
N GLU A 35 -7.10 1.99 6.87
CA GLU A 35 -6.60 2.70 8.05
C GLU A 35 -5.75 1.77 8.91
N SER A 36 -4.56 2.23 9.33
CA SER A 36 -3.72 1.52 10.29
C SER A 36 -4.16 1.79 11.73
N THR A 37 -3.70 0.98 12.69
CA THR A 37 -4.01 1.13 14.13
C THR A 37 -3.67 2.52 14.70
N GLY A 38 -2.78 3.27 14.04
CA GLY A 38 -2.42 4.65 14.42
C GLY A 38 -3.24 5.75 13.75
N GLY A 39 -4.33 5.41 13.04
CA GLY A 39 -5.19 6.36 12.33
C GLY A 39 -4.62 6.85 11.00
N HIS A 40 -3.61 6.17 10.46
CA HIS A 40 -3.01 6.56 9.18
C HIS A 40 -3.74 5.87 8.02
N LEU A 41 -4.27 6.66 7.10
CA LEU A 41 -4.90 6.16 5.89
C LEU A 41 -3.83 5.78 4.86
N HIS A 42 -3.88 4.52 4.42
CA HIS A 42 -3.00 3.97 3.41
C HIS A 42 -3.75 3.64 2.13
N LEU A 43 -3.05 3.75 1.00
CA LEU A 43 -3.52 3.39 -0.32
C LEU A 43 -2.49 2.52 -1.04
N ILE A 44 -2.96 1.42 -1.64
CA ILE A 44 -2.18 0.56 -2.52
C ILE A 44 -2.94 0.41 -3.82
N ASP A 45 -2.27 0.70 -4.93
CA ASP A 45 -2.76 0.38 -6.27
C ASP A 45 -1.85 -0.65 -6.93
N ILE A 46 -2.46 -1.72 -7.42
CA ILE A 46 -1.76 -2.80 -8.11
C ILE A 46 -2.14 -2.76 -9.59
N TYR A 47 -1.13 -2.70 -10.45
CA TYR A 47 -1.30 -2.51 -11.89
C TYR A 47 -0.82 -3.74 -12.67
N SER A 48 -1.55 -4.07 -13.73
CA SER A 48 -1.12 -5.01 -14.76
C SER A 48 -0.08 -4.34 -15.69
N PRO A 49 0.91 -5.07 -16.23
CA PRO A 49 1.15 -6.52 -16.11
C PRO A 49 2.03 -6.92 -14.92
N CYS A 50 2.43 -6.00 -14.05
CA CYS A 50 3.41 -6.25 -12.99
C CYS A 50 2.77 -6.15 -11.58
N PRO A 51 1.93 -7.13 -11.17
CA PRO A 51 1.21 -7.05 -9.90
C PRO A 51 2.11 -7.23 -8.67
N THR A 52 3.37 -7.64 -8.86
CA THR A 52 4.33 -7.94 -7.80
C THR A 52 5.05 -6.71 -7.27
N LYS A 53 5.00 -5.58 -7.99
CA LYS A 53 5.69 -4.34 -7.60
C LYS A 53 4.70 -3.21 -7.47
N PHE A 54 4.61 -2.66 -6.27
CA PHE A 54 3.69 -1.58 -5.96
C PHE A 54 4.18 -0.75 -4.79
N GLU A 55 3.60 0.43 -4.66
CA GLU A 55 3.87 1.37 -3.58
C GLU A 55 2.77 1.28 -2.54
N VAL A 56 3.14 1.48 -1.28
CA VAL A 56 2.21 1.75 -0.20
C VAL A 56 2.29 3.24 0.10
N LEU A 57 1.22 3.94 -0.24
CA LEU A 57 1.07 5.36 -0.02
C LEU A 57 0.42 5.58 1.35
N GLU A 58 0.85 6.61 2.07
CA GLU A 58 0.24 7.09 3.30
C GLU A 58 -0.26 8.53 3.10
N MET A 59 -1.48 8.81 3.56
CA MET A 59 -2.03 10.16 3.60
C MET A 59 -1.44 10.93 4.78
N GLY A 60 -1.00 12.17 4.55
CA GLY A 60 -0.66 13.10 5.64
C GLY A 60 -1.84 13.28 6.60
N ARG A 61 -1.59 13.36 7.91
CA ARG A 61 -2.67 13.46 8.92
C ARG A 61 -3.55 14.71 8.76
N ASP A 62 -2.97 15.76 8.21
CA ASP A 62 -3.61 17.02 7.84
C ASP A 62 -4.21 17.00 6.43
N TYR A 63 -4.28 15.82 5.80
CA TYR A 63 -4.70 15.62 4.41
C TYR A 63 -3.84 16.42 3.40
N SER A 64 -2.60 16.74 3.75
CA SER A 64 -1.65 17.48 2.89
C SER A 64 -1.28 16.77 1.60
N GLY A 65 -1.55 15.47 1.49
CA GLY A 65 -1.33 14.69 0.28
C GLY A 65 -0.90 13.26 0.57
N TRP A 66 -0.63 12.54 -0.53
CA TRP A 66 -0.18 11.15 -0.50
C TRP A 66 1.33 11.06 -0.62
N PHE A 67 1.96 10.33 0.30
CA PHE A 67 3.40 10.12 0.35
C PHE A 67 3.73 8.64 0.17
N VAL A 68 4.72 8.32 -0.66
CA VAL A 68 5.20 6.94 -0.78
C VAL A 68 5.95 6.56 0.48
N LYS A 69 5.41 5.61 1.24
CA LYS A 69 6.01 5.15 2.50
C LYS A 69 6.83 3.87 2.33
N TYR A 70 6.37 2.97 1.47
CA TYR A 70 7.05 1.71 1.19
C TYR A 70 7.03 1.38 -0.30
N HIS A 71 8.13 0.81 -0.78
CA HIS A 71 8.19 0.13 -2.06
C HIS A 71 8.15 -1.38 -1.80
N VAL A 72 7.15 -2.05 -2.35
CA VAL A 72 6.97 -3.49 -2.19
C VAL A 72 7.45 -4.19 -3.45
N ASP A 73 8.32 -5.19 -3.27
CA ASP A 73 8.76 -6.09 -4.32
C ASP A 73 8.48 -7.54 -3.90
N LEU A 74 7.51 -8.15 -4.58
CA LEU A 74 7.10 -9.55 -4.37
C LEU A 74 7.72 -10.51 -5.40
N ASP A 75 8.59 -10.05 -6.31
CA ASP A 75 9.28 -10.93 -7.26
C ASP A 75 10.02 -12.09 -6.57
N PRO A 76 10.70 -11.90 -5.41
CA PRO A 76 11.34 -13.01 -4.70
C PRO A 76 10.34 -14.11 -4.28
N LEU A 77 9.10 -13.75 -3.97
CA LEU A 77 8.06 -14.72 -3.63
C LEU A 77 7.60 -15.50 -4.85
N CYS A 78 7.62 -14.92 -6.05
CA CYS A 78 7.29 -15.62 -7.28
C CYS A 78 8.30 -16.73 -7.59
N THR A 79 9.56 -16.55 -7.15
CA THR A 79 10.58 -17.59 -7.27
C THR A 79 10.34 -18.74 -6.30
N ALA A 80 9.94 -18.45 -5.06
CA ALA A 80 9.65 -19.46 -4.04
C ALA A 80 8.26 -20.13 -4.23
N TYR A 81 7.31 -19.40 -4.80
CA TYR A 81 5.91 -19.79 -5.00
C TYR A 81 5.47 -19.41 -6.43
N PRO A 82 5.83 -20.21 -7.46
CA PRO A 82 5.53 -19.88 -8.86
C PRO A 82 4.05 -19.64 -9.18
N CYS A 83 3.14 -20.27 -8.42
CA CYS A 83 1.69 -20.06 -8.54
C CYS A 83 1.26 -18.62 -8.15
N PHE A 84 2.13 -17.83 -7.52
CA PHE A 84 1.80 -16.47 -7.09
C PHE A 84 1.39 -15.55 -8.24
N LEU A 85 1.97 -15.73 -9.43
CA LEU A 85 1.69 -14.90 -10.61
C LEU A 85 0.38 -15.25 -11.32
N SER A 86 -0.11 -16.48 -11.15
CA SER A 86 -1.36 -16.95 -11.74
C SER A 86 -2.58 -16.73 -10.84
N GLU A 87 -2.35 -16.41 -9.57
CA GLU A 87 -3.38 -16.38 -8.54
C GLU A 87 -3.61 -14.97 -7.99
N GLN A 88 -4.86 -14.67 -7.63
CA GLN A 88 -5.19 -13.39 -6.99
C GLN A 88 -4.77 -13.45 -5.52
N PHE A 89 -4.05 -12.45 -5.05
CA PHE A 89 -3.80 -12.24 -3.62
C PHE A 89 -4.62 -11.09 -3.07
N VAL A 90 -4.92 -11.14 -1.79
CA VAL A 90 -5.61 -10.06 -1.06
C VAL A 90 -4.68 -9.49 0.00
N VAL A 91 -4.53 -8.18 0.02
CA VAL A 91 -3.88 -7.46 1.11
C VAL A 91 -4.86 -7.34 2.27
N LEU A 92 -4.66 -8.10 3.34
CA LEU A 92 -5.56 -8.13 4.51
C LEU A 92 -5.20 -7.06 5.53
N PHE A 93 -3.90 -6.92 5.84
CA PHE A 93 -3.46 -6.09 6.94
C PHE A 93 -2.13 -5.39 6.66
N LEU A 94 -2.06 -4.14 7.11
CA LEU A 94 -0.89 -3.30 7.17
C LEU A 94 -0.66 -2.97 8.65
N ALA A 95 0.33 -3.61 9.27
CA ALA A 95 0.74 -3.28 10.64
C ALA A 95 2.03 -2.47 10.61
N GLN A 96 2.12 -1.45 11.45
CA GLN A 96 3.41 -0.88 11.78
C GLN A 96 4.07 -1.81 12.80
N ASP A 97 5.28 -2.27 12.49
CA ASP A 97 6.10 -3.01 13.42
C ASP A 97 6.93 -2.02 14.24
N GLU A 98 6.62 -1.92 15.53
CA GLU A 98 7.25 -0.99 16.46
C GLU A 98 8.60 -1.48 17.00
N ASN A 99 9.12 -2.62 16.49
CA ASN A 99 10.36 -3.17 17.00
C ASN A 99 11.60 -2.51 16.35
N GLU A 100 12.26 -1.69 17.16
CA GLU A 100 13.59 -1.04 17.06
C GLU A 100 13.88 -0.04 15.92
N GLY A 101 14.15 1.22 16.34
CA GLY A 101 15.12 2.15 15.74
C GLY A 101 14.77 2.78 14.39
N GLU A 102 14.37 4.06 14.41
CA GLU A 102 14.28 5.06 13.31
C GLU A 102 13.65 4.65 11.95
N SER A 103 13.20 3.41 11.77
CA SER A 103 12.60 2.91 10.54
C SER A 103 11.63 1.78 10.85
N SER A 104 10.38 2.16 11.14
CA SER A 104 9.30 1.20 11.35
C SER A 104 9.11 0.32 10.13
N SER A 105 9.09 -0.99 10.32
CA SER A 105 8.77 -1.93 9.24
C SER A 105 7.25 -2.04 9.07
N LEU A 106 6.80 -2.41 7.88
CA LEU A 106 5.41 -2.72 7.58
C LEU A 106 5.21 -4.25 7.54
N LEU A 107 4.27 -4.77 8.32
CA LEU A 107 3.79 -6.13 8.17
C LEU A 107 2.66 -6.16 7.14
N LEU A 108 2.89 -6.85 6.03
CA LEU A 108 1.94 -7.07 4.95
C LEU A 108 1.41 -8.51 5.03
N LEU A 109 0.11 -8.66 5.32
CA LEU A 109 -0.56 -9.96 5.34
C LEU A 109 -1.22 -10.22 3.98
N LEU A 110 -0.74 -11.23 3.26
CA LEU A 110 -1.29 -11.67 1.99
C LEU A 110 -2.05 -12.98 2.17
N LEU A 111 -3.28 -13.06 1.63
CA LEU A 111 -4.00 -14.32 1.51
C LEU A 111 -3.79 -14.89 0.10
N LEU A 112 -3.23 -16.09 0.00
CA LEU A 112 -3.01 -16.82 -1.25
C LEU A 112 -3.58 -18.24 -1.13
N GLN A 113 -4.64 -18.58 -1.87
CA GLN A 113 -5.23 -19.93 -1.90
C GLN A 113 -5.42 -20.56 -0.51
N SER A 114 -5.97 -19.80 0.45
CA SER A 114 -6.17 -20.21 1.85
C SER A 114 -4.92 -20.27 2.74
N SER A 115 -3.76 -19.87 2.22
CA SER A 115 -2.54 -19.67 3.00
C SER A 115 -2.36 -18.21 3.37
N LEU A 116 -2.02 -17.95 4.63
CA LEU A 116 -1.65 -16.61 5.10
C LEU A 116 -0.14 -16.45 5.02
N ILE A 117 0.32 -15.47 4.23
CA ILE A 117 1.73 -15.11 4.09
C ILE A 117 1.95 -13.77 4.79
N ILE A 118 2.88 -13.73 5.74
CA ILE A 118 3.24 -12.51 6.47
C ILE A 118 4.60 -12.04 5.94
N LEU A 119 4.64 -10.81 5.42
CA LEU A 119 5.86 -10.20 4.90
C LEU A 119 6.23 -9.00 5.74
N ARG A 120 7.52 -8.83 6.04
CA ARG A 120 8.06 -7.64 6.66
C ARG A 120 8.74 -6.78 5.59
N VAL A 121 8.15 -5.62 5.30
CA VAL A 121 8.66 -4.64 4.34
C VAL A 121 9.35 -3.52 5.11
N ARG A 122 10.51 -3.06 4.64
CA ARG A 122 11.24 -1.93 5.26
C ARG A 122 11.01 -0.65 4.46
N PRO A 123 11.07 0.52 5.09
CA PRO A 123 11.01 1.79 4.36
C PRO A 123 12.20 1.90 3.39
N PRO A 124 12.08 2.67 2.31
CA PRO A 124 13.21 2.94 1.43
C PRO A 124 14.35 3.55 2.24
N ASN A 125 15.58 3.06 2.04
CA ASN A 125 16.76 3.61 2.71
C ASN A 125 16.86 5.10 2.39
N LEU A 126 16.69 5.97 3.40
CA LEU A 126 17.13 7.35 3.31
C LEU A 126 18.66 7.31 3.32
N LEU A 127 19.28 7.32 2.14
CA LEU A 127 20.72 7.53 2.04
C LEU A 127 21.03 8.90 2.64
N SER A 128 21.69 8.88 3.80
CA SER A 128 22.28 10.03 4.49
C SER A 128 23.37 10.71 3.66
#